data_AF-A0A929H1L7-F1
#
_entry.id   AF-A0A929H1L7-F1
#
_cell.length_a   1.000
_cell.length_b   1.000
_cell.length_c   1.000
_cell.angle_alpha   90.00
_cell.angle_beta   90.00
_cell.angle_gamma   90.00
#
_symmetry.space_group_name_H-M   'P 1'
#
loop_
_entity.id
_entity.type
_entity.pdbx_description
1 polymer ?
#
loop_
_entity_poly.entity_id
_entity_poly.type
_entity_poly.pdbx_seq_one_letter_code
_entity_poly.pdbx_strand_id
1 'polypeptide(L)'
;NLVGVLFGVFMYFPTLVEVPIAQTFLSLGMHRGPLLAYLLADPELSLQSILITNSVIGKKKTAVYVVLVTIFSTLSGLIFGWFVR
;
A
#
# COMPACT_ATOMS: atom_id res chain seq x y z
N ASN A 1 10.12 -0.74 -0.70
CA ASN A 1 8.85 -0.86 -1.46
C ASN A 1 7.99 -1.96 -0.87
N LEU A 2 8.38 -3.24 -0.98
CA LEU A 2 7.60 -4.35 -0.41
C LEU A 2 7.26 -4.19 1.09
N VAL A 3 8.21 -3.71 1.91
CA VAL A 3 7.95 -3.42 3.33
C VAL A 3 6.88 -2.34 3.53
N GLY A 4 6.85 -1.31 2.67
CA GLY A 4 5.82 -0.27 2.71
C GLY A 4 4.44 -0.82 2.33
N VAL A 5 4.38 -1.70 1.33
CA VAL A 5 3.15 -2.40 0.93
C VAL A 5 2.63 -3.28 2.08
N LEU A 6 3.51 -4.10 2.69
CA LEU A 6 3.14 -4.94 3.82
C LEU A 6 2.67 -4.11 5.02
N PHE A 7 3.27 -2.94 5.26
CA PHE A 7 2.84 -2.04 6.32
C PHE A 7 1.40 -1.53 6.08
N GLY A 8 1.09 -1.09 4.86
CA GLY A 8 -0.28 -0.66 4.49
C GLY A 8 -1.32 -1.77 4.54
N VAL A 9 -0.92 -3.05 4.36
CA VAL A 9 -1.85 -4.18 4.53
C VAL A 9 -2.38 -4.28 5.97
N PHE A 10 -1.51 -4.04 6.96
CA PHE A 10 -1.88 -4.16 8.38
C PHE A 10 -2.42 -2.85 8.96
N MET A 11 -1.92 -1.73 8.47
CA MET A 11 -2.26 -0.41 8.96
C MET A 11 -3.29 0.18 8.01
N TYR A 12 -4.53 0.31 8.48
CA TYR A 12 -5.56 1.06 7.77
C TYR A 12 -5.60 2.48 8.33
N PHE A 13 -5.40 3.47 7.46
CA PHE A 13 -5.55 4.87 7.84
C PHE A 13 -6.72 5.52 7.09
N PRO A 14 -7.61 6.25 7.79
CA PRO A 14 -8.54 7.13 7.12
C PRO A 14 -7.79 8.15 6.25
N THR A 15 -8.32 8.46 5.08
CA THR A 15 -7.72 9.39 4.10
C THR A 15 -7.32 10.75 4.70
N LEU A 16 -8.02 11.18 5.75
CA LEU A 16 -7.73 12.44 6.47
C LEU A 16 -6.41 12.40 7.27
N VAL A 17 -5.96 11.22 7.70
CA VAL A 17 -4.73 11.05 8.49
C VAL A 17 -3.59 10.42 7.70
N GLU A 18 -3.86 9.87 6.52
CA GLU A 18 -2.87 9.27 5.64
C GLU A 18 -1.78 10.27 5.21
N VAL A 19 -2.16 11.49 4.81
CA VAL A 19 -1.20 12.53 4.37
C VAL A 19 -0.27 13.00 5.49
N PRO A 20 -0.76 13.35 6.70
CA PRO A 20 0.11 13.65 7.85
C PRO A 20 1.05 12.51 8.23
N ILE A 21 0.59 11.26 8.17
CA ILE A 21 1.42 10.09 8.49
C ILE A 21 2.51 9.88 7.44
N ALA A 22 2.17 10.05 6.16
CA ALA A 22 3.13 9.97 5.08
C ALA A 22 4.24 11.03 5.24
N GLN A 23 3.87 12.26 5.62
CA GLN A 23 4.84 13.31 5.95
C GLN A 23 5.71 12.95 7.15
N THR A 24 5.13 12.31 8.16
CA THR A 24 5.88 11.82 9.33
C THR A 24 6.88 10.73 8.93
N PHE A 25 6.52 9.79 8.06
CA PHE A 25 7.48 8.80 7.59
C PHE A 25 8.59 9.40 6.74
N LEU A 26 8.28 10.39 5.90
CA LEU A 26 9.30 11.15 5.17
C LEU A 26 10.26 11.86 6.13
N SER A 27 9.76 12.51 7.18
CA SER A 27 10.61 13.20 8.16
C SER A 27 11.47 12.23 8.98
N LEU A 28 11.00 11.00 9.19
CA LEU A 28 11.74 9.90 9.80
C LEU A 28 12.74 9.21 8.85
N GLY A 29 12.86 9.66 7.60
CA GLY A 29 13.87 9.17 6.64
C GLY A 29 13.38 8.08 5.67
N MET A 30 12.07 7.82 5.59
CA MET A 30 11.52 6.93 4.58
C MET A 30 11.74 7.51 3.18
N HIS A 31 12.21 6.68 2.26
CA HIS A 31 12.44 7.12 0.88
C HIS A 31 11.10 7.27 0.12
N ARG A 32 11.06 8.20 -0.84
CA ARG A 32 9.86 8.54 -1.62
C ARG A 32 9.24 7.35 -2.38
N GLY A 33 10.06 6.45 -2.92
CA GLY A 33 9.60 5.23 -3.59
C GLY A 33 8.80 4.30 -2.66
N PRO A 34 9.40 3.85 -1.54
CA PRO A 34 8.70 3.07 -0.53
C PRO A 34 7.45 3.76 0.02
N LEU A 35 7.49 5.09 0.19
CA LEU A 35 6.33 5.86 0.64
C LEU A 35 5.19 5.78 -0.37
N LEU A 36 5.47 5.96 -1.66
CA LEU A 36 4.46 5.81 -2.71
C LEU A 36 3.90 4.38 -2.75
N ALA A 37 4.75 3.37 -2.65
CA ALA A 37 4.31 1.97 -2.61
C ALA A 37 3.35 1.72 -1.43
N TYR A 38 3.63 2.33 -0.28
CA TYR A 38 2.77 2.29 0.90
C TYR A 38 1.42 2.98 0.66
N LEU A 39 1.41 4.23 0.17
CA LEU A 39 0.18 5.00 -0.11
C LEU A 39 -0.75 4.30 -1.11
N LEU A 40 -0.18 3.64 -2.12
CA LEU A 40 -0.97 2.88 -3.08
C LEU A 40 -1.56 1.60 -2.47
N ALA A 41 -0.86 0.98 -1.52
CA ALA A 41 -1.28 -0.29 -0.92
C ALA A 41 -2.23 -0.15 0.27
N ASP A 42 -2.11 0.91 1.06
CA ASP A 42 -2.84 1.10 2.34
C ASP A 42 -4.37 0.95 2.20
N PRO A 43 -5.08 1.77 1.39
CA PRO A 43 -6.54 1.66 1.31
C PRO A 43 -7.00 0.35 0.63
N GLU A 44 -6.24 -0.15 -0.34
CA GLU A 44 -6.62 -1.27 -1.20
C GLU A 44 -6.36 -2.63 -0.56
N LEU A 45 -5.25 -2.76 0.16
CA LEU A 45 -4.82 -4.01 0.79
C LEU A 45 -5.02 -4.03 2.30
N SER A 46 -5.63 -3.01 2.90
CA SER A 46 -5.97 -3.06 4.31
C SER A 46 -6.73 -4.33 4.66
N LEU A 47 -6.46 -4.86 5.86
CA LEU A 47 -7.07 -6.10 6.34
C LEU A 47 -8.61 -6.03 6.26
N GLN A 48 -9.19 -4.87 6.56
CA GLN A 48 -10.62 -4.60 6.43
C GLN A 48 -11.09 -4.71 4.97
N SER A 49 -10.40 -4.04 4.03
CA SER A 49 -10.71 -4.13 2.59
C SER A 49 -10.63 -5.58 2.10
N ILE A 50 -9.57 -6.31 2.45
CA ILE A 50 -9.41 -7.72 2.06
C ILE A 50 -10.56 -8.59 2.59
N LEU A 51 -10.95 -8.42 3.86
CA LEU A 51 -12.06 -9.17 4.45
C LEU A 51 -13.40 -8.88 3.77
N ILE A 52 -13.68 -7.60 3.48
CA ILE A 52 -14.90 -7.18 2.79
C ILE A 52 -14.90 -7.69 1.34
N THR A 53 -13.80 -7.53 0.61
CA THR A 53 -13.69 -8.05 -0.76
C THR A 53 -13.87 -9.57 -0.77
N ASN A 54 -13.28 -10.28 0.18
CA ASN A 54 -13.44 -11.74 0.31
C ASN A 54 -14.89 -12.17 0.52
N SER A 55 -15.70 -11.39 1.26
CA SER A 55 -17.12 -11.72 1.44
C SER A 55 -17.96 -11.50 0.17
N VAL A 56 -17.52 -10.62 -0.73
CA VAL A 56 -18.25 -10.30 -1.98
C VAL A 56 -17.85 -11.19 -3.15
N ILE A 57 -16.56 -11.39 -3.41
CA ILE A 57 -16.07 -12.08 -4.63
C ILE A 57 -15.46 -13.46 -4.38
N GLY A 58 -15.29 -13.84 -3.10
CA GLY A 58 -14.77 -15.14 -2.68
C GLY A 58 -13.24 -15.27 -2.70
N LYS A 59 -12.74 -16.22 -1.89
CA LYS A 59 -11.32 -16.40 -1.53
C LYS A 59 -10.35 -16.43 -2.71
N LYS A 60 -10.66 -17.18 -3.78
CA LYS A 60 -9.76 -17.34 -4.93
C LYS A 60 -9.55 -16.01 -5.66
N LYS A 61 -10.62 -15.24 -5.89
CA LYS A 61 -10.53 -13.95 -6.60
C LYS A 61 -9.85 -12.90 -5.74
N THR A 62 -10.13 -12.88 -4.43
CA THR A 62 -9.46 -11.98 -3.50
C THR A 62 -7.96 -12.25 -3.42
N ALA A 63 -7.53 -13.51 -3.40
CA ALA A 63 -6.11 -13.83 -3.42
C ALA A 63 -5.39 -13.29 -4.66
N VAL A 64 -6.01 -13.44 -5.84
CA VAL A 64 -5.48 -12.88 -7.10
C VAL A 64 -5.43 -11.35 -7.06
N TYR A 65 -6.49 -10.72 -6.55
CA TYR A 65 -6.55 -9.27 -6.36
C TYR A 65 -5.42 -8.75 -5.46
N VAL A 66 -5.23 -9.37 -4.29
CA VAL A 66 -4.18 -8.98 -3.33
C VAL A 66 -2.79 -9.09 -3.95
N VAL A 67 -2.52 -10.19 -4.66
CA VAL A 67 -1.23 -10.41 -5.33
C VAL A 67 -1.00 -9.36 -6.41
N LEU A 68 -2.00 -9.07 -7.25
CA LEU A 68 -1.87 -8.08 -8.32
C LEU A 68 -1.60 -6.68 -7.75
N VAL A 69 -2.39 -6.22 -6.79
CA VAL A 69 -2.19 -4.91 -6.17
C VAL A 69 -0.82 -4.82 -5.50
N THR A 70 -0.40 -5.87 -4.78
CA THR A 70 0.94 -5.92 -4.16
C THR A 70 2.05 -5.73 -5.19
N ILE A 71 1.95 -6.41 -6.34
CA ILE A 71 2.92 -6.30 -7.44
C ILE A 71 2.91 -4.89 -8.03
N PHE A 72 1.73 -4.37 -8.40
CA PHE A 72 1.62 -3.05 -9.04
C PHE A 72 2.07 -1.92 -8.10
N SER A 73 1.67 -1.91 -6.83
CA SER A 73 2.10 -0.89 -5.87
C SER A 73 3.60 -0.95 -5.62
N THR A 74 4.19 -2.15 -5.55
CA THR A 74 5.65 -2.33 -5.42
C THR A 74 6.40 -1.82 -6.64
N LEU A 75 5.93 -2.17 -7.85
CA LEU A 75 6.54 -1.74 -9.11
C LEU A 75 6.44 -0.22 -9.29
N SER A 76 5.27 0.37 -9.03
CA SER A 76 5.07 1.82 -9.10
C SER A 76 6.01 2.56 -8.14
N GLY A 77 6.16 2.09 -6.90
CA GLY A 77 7.11 2.68 -5.94
C GLY A 77 8.57 2.52 -6.35
N LEU A 78 8.95 1.40 -6.97
CA LEU A 78 10.29 1.19 -7.52
C LEU A 78 10.58 2.13 -8.70
N ILE A 79 9.67 2.21 -9.67
CA ILE A 79 9.78 3.07 -10.86
C ILE A 79 9.84 4.53 -10.44
N PHE A 80 8.93 4.95 -9.56
CA PHE A 80 8.90 6.31 -9.05
C PHE A 80 10.16 6.66 -8.26
N GLY A 81 10.60 5.77 -7.36
CA GLY A 81 11.83 5.95 -6.60
C GLY A 81 13.09 5.98 -7.47
N TRP A 82 13.04 5.38 -8.66
CA TRP A 82 14.13 5.46 -9.64
C TRP A 82 14.14 6.79 -10.39
N PHE A 83 12.96 7.32 -10.76
CA PHE A 83 12.82 8.57 -11.50
C PHE A 83 13.02 9.82 -10.63
N VAL A 84 12.52 9.78 -9.38
CA VAL A 84 12.49 10.93 -8.45
C VAL A 84 13.60 10.82 -7.39
N ARG A 85 14.75 10.27 -7.78
CA ARG A 85 15.94 10.25 -6.92
C ARG A 85 16.33 11.64 -6.44
#